data_AF-A0A1X0SZ26-F1
#
_entry.id   AF-A0A1X0SZ26-F1
#
_cell.length_a   1.000
_cell.length_b   1.000
_cell.length_c   1.000
_cell.angle_alpha   90.00
_cell.angle_beta   90.00
_cell.angle_gamma   90.00
#
_symmetry.space_group_name_H-M   'P 1'
#
loop_
_entity.id
_entity.type
_entity.pdbx_description
1 polymer ?
#
loop_
_entity_poly.entity_id
_entity_poly.type
_entity_poly.pdbx_seq_one_letter_code
_entity_poly.pdbx_strand_id
1 'polypeptide(L)'
;METLVDLSEVLRNLALTAAAAVGAYLAWKKLGPETTQAGTAVAQAGLARRAHVTELFNRAAGQLADDKLEVRLAAIYVLREIGRDFPDLANPVFELLQNHLEARHAAGYGDEEPPVDVRAILDALLLKTGAG
;
A
#
# COMPACT_ATOMS: atom_id res chain seq x y z
N MET A 1 -38.89 -60.40 21.34
CA MET A 1 -38.73 -58.95 21.56
C MET A 1 -37.25 -58.56 21.62
N GLU A 2 -36.35 -59.44 22.11
CA GLU A 2 -34.89 -59.22 22.14
C GLU A 2 -34.22 -59.01 20.77
N THR A 3 -34.63 -59.74 19.73
CA THR A 3 -33.98 -59.68 18.39
C THR A 3 -34.17 -58.36 17.64
N LEU A 4 -35.21 -57.59 17.95
CA LEU A 4 -35.46 -56.26 17.35
C LEU A 4 -34.63 -55.17 18.03
N VAL A 5 -34.32 -55.33 19.32
CA VAL A 5 -33.50 -54.40 20.09
C VAL A 5 -32.03 -54.54 19.65
N ASP A 6 -31.52 -55.77 19.56
CA ASP A 6 -30.15 -56.03 19.08
C ASP A 6 -29.89 -55.50 17.66
N LEU A 7 -30.84 -55.70 16.74
CA LEU A 7 -30.72 -55.19 15.37
C LEU A 7 -30.68 -53.66 15.34
N SER A 8 -31.46 -53.01 16.21
CA SER A 8 -31.49 -51.55 16.31
C SER A 8 -30.19 -50.97 16.88
N GLU A 9 -29.55 -51.67 17.84
CA GLU A 9 -28.27 -51.25 18.41
C GLU A 9 -27.13 -51.37 17.39
N VAL A 10 -27.10 -52.47 16.61
CA VAL A 10 -26.13 -52.67 15.54
C VAL A 10 -26.27 -51.60 14.44
N LEU A 11 -27.51 -51.33 14.00
CA LEU A 11 -27.78 -50.30 13.00
C LEU A 11 -27.39 -48.90 13.49
N ARG A 12 -27.66 -48.58 14.76
CA ARG A 12 -27.29 -47.30 15.35
C ARG A 12 -25.78 -47.12 15.40
N ASN A 13 -25.03 -48.14 15.81
CA ASN A 13 -23.57 -48.10 15.88
C ASN A 13 -22.93 -47.96 14.48
N LEU A 14 -23.50 -48.62 13.47
CA LEU A 14 -23.07 -48.47 12.08
C LEU A 14 -23.37 -47.06 11.53
N ALA A 15 -24.53 -46.50 11.84
CA ALA A 15 -24.88 -45.14 11.43
C ALA A 15 -23.95 -44.09 12.08
N LEU A 16 -23.61 -44.26 13.35
CA LEU A 16 -22.71 -43.36 14.08
C LEU A 16 -21.28 -43.40 13.52
N THR A 17 -20.76 -44.59 13.23
CA THR A 17 -19.41 -44.72 12.65
C THR A 17 -19.34 -44.19 11.22
N ALA A 18 -20.38 -44.41 10.42
CA ALA A 18 -20.50 -43.82 9.08
C ALA A 18 -20.53 -42.28 9.14
N ALA A 19 -21.33 -41.71 10.04
CA ALA A 19 -21.40 -40.26 10.23
C ALA A 19 -20.05 -39.67 10.68
N ALA A 20 -19.33 -40.34 11.58
CA ALA A 20 -18.01 -39.93 12.01
C ALA A 20 -16.99 -39.97 10.87
N ALA A 21 -17.01 -41.02 10.04
CA ALA A 21 -16.12 -41.15 8.87
C ALA A 21 -16.40 -40.08 7.81
N VAL A 22 -17.67 -39.79 7.53
CA VAL A 22 -18.07 -38.72 6.61
C VAL A 22 -17.67 -37.35 7.16
N GLY A 23 -17.87 -37.12 8.47
CA GLY A 23 -17.43 -35.89 9.13
C GLY A 23 -15.92 -35.68 9.02
N ALA A 24 -15.12 -36.72 9.29
CA ALA A 24 -13.67 -36.68 9.16
C ALA A 24 -13.21 -36.42 7.72
N TYR A 25 -13.85 -37.09 6.74
CA TYR A 25 -13.55 -36.89 5.33
C TYR A 25 -13.88 -35.47 4.84
N LEU A 26 -15.04 -34.93 5.22
CA LEU A 26 -15.44 -33.57 4.88
C LEU A 26 -14.54 -32.52 5.57
N ALA A 27 -14.09 -32.77 6.80
CA ALA A 27 -13.12 -31.92 7.48
C ALA A 27 -11.77 -31.92 6.75
N TRP A 28 -11.26 -33.08 6.33
CA TRP A 28 -10.03 -33.19 5.54
C TRP A 28 -10.14 -32.50 4.17
N LYS A 29 -11.31 -32.59 3.52
CA LYS A 29 -11.56 -31.87 2.26
C LYS A 29 -11.59 -30.35 2.44
N LYS A 30 -12.01 -29.84 3.61
CA LYS A 30 -12.07 -28.39 3.90
C LYS A 30 -10.72 -27.78 4.28
N LEU A 31 -9.73 -28.56 4.73
CA LEU A 31 -8.41 -28.09 5.15
C LEU A 31 -7.46 -27.72 3.96
N GLY A 32 -7.96 -27.74 2.72
CA GLY A 32 -7.17 -27.49 1.51
C GLY A 32 -6.70 -26.05 1.20
N PRO A 33 -7.25 -24.94 1.73
CA PRO A 33 -6.85 -23.60 1.28
C PRO A 33 -6.48 -22.60 2.40
N GLU A 34 -5.79 -23.03 3.46
CA GLU A 34 -5.23 -22.07 4.44
C GLU A 34 -3.88 -21.48 3.99
N THR A 35 -3.14 -22.18 3.13
CA THR A 35 -1.82 -21.72 2.63
C THR A 35 -1.91 -20.71 1.49
N THR A 36 -3.02 -20.69 0.73
CA THR A 36 -3.24 -19.73 -0.36
C THR A 36 -3.68 -18.36 0.15
N GLN A 37 -4.34 -18.29 1.31
CA GLN A 37 -4.84 -17.03 1.88
C GLN A 37 -3.73 -16.09 2.38
N ALA A 38 -2.64 -16.64 2.92
CA ALA A 38 -1.52 -15.83 3.37
C ALA A 38 -0.78 -15.15 2.19
N GLY A 39 -0.57 -15.90 1.10
CA GLY A 39 0.05 -15.36 -0.11
C GLY A 39 -0.79 -14.28 -0.79
N THR A 40 -2.12 -14.48 -0.86
CA THR A 40 -3.03 -13.47 -1.42
C THR A 40 -3.13 -12.24 -0.52
N ALA A 41 -3.17 -12.39 0.80
CA ALA A 41 -3.20 -11.26 1.73
C ALA A 41 -1.96 -10.36 1.62
N VAL A 42 -0.76 -10.94 1.54
CA VAL A 42 0.49 -10.19 1.36
C VAL A 42 0.52 -9.46 0.00
N ALA A 43 0.09 -10.13 -1.07
CA ALA A 43 0.01 -9.50 -2.39
C ALA A 43 -0.99 -8.34 -2.41
N GLN A 44 -2.17 -8.52 -1.81
CA GLN A 44 -3.19 -7.46 -1.70
C GLN A 44 -2.70 -6.28 -0.86
N ALA A 45 -2.01 -6.53 0.26
CA ALA A 45 -1.41 -5.47 1.07
C ALA A 45 -0.35 -4.67 0.28
N GLY A 46 0.45 -5.36 -0.53
CA GLY A 46 1.43 -4.72 -1.43
C GLY A 46 0.77 -3.83 -2.47
N LEU A 47 -0.31 -4.29 -3.12
CA LEU A 47 -1.07 -3.51 -4.10
C LEU A 47 -1.75 -2.30 -3.46
N ALA A 48 -2.38 -2.49 -2.30
CA ALA A 48 -3.02 -1.41 -1.56
C ALA A 48 -2.02 -0.34 -1.13
N ARG A 49 -0.83 -0.74 -0.66
CA ARG A 49 0.25 0.21 -0.31
C ARG A 49 0.67 1.03 -1.52
N ARG A 50 0.89 0.41 -2.69
CA ARG A 50 1.24 1.14 -3.91
C ARG A 50 0.16 2.12 -4.32
N ALA A 51 -1.10 1.68 -4.38
CA ALA A 51 -2.23 2.54 -4.73
C ALA A 51 -2.35 3.75 -3.80
N HIS A 52 -2.17 3.54 -2.50
CA HIS A 52 -2.21 4.62 -1.52
C HIS A 52 -1.10 5.65 -1.73
N VAL A 53 0.13 5.22 -2.00
CA VAL A 53 1.25 6.12 -2.24
C VAL A 53 1.09 6.89 -3.55
N THR A 54 0.58 6.26 -4.60
CA THR A 54 0.24 6.94 -5.86
C THR A 54 -0.81 8.03 -5.64
N GLU A 55 -1.83 7.78 -4.81
CA GLU A 55 -2.83 8.79 -4.45
C GLU A 55 -2.21 9.97 -3.68
N LEU A 56 -1.32 9.71 -2.72
CA LEU A 56 -0.59 10.75 -2.00
C LEU A 56 0.30 11.58 -2.94
N PHE A 57 1.01 10.92 -3.86
CA PHE A 57 1.81 11.58 -4.88
C PHE A 57 0.95 12.50 -5.76
N ASN A 58 -0.16 12.00 -6.32
CA ASN A 58 -1.05 12.78 -7.18
C ASN A 58 -1.63 14.00 -6.45
N ARG A 59 -2.04 13.82 -5.19
CA ARG A 59 -2.55 14.91 -4.36
C ARG A 59 -1.51 15.98 -4.12
N ALA A 60 -0.30 15.58 -3.70
CA ALA A 60 0.78 16.52 -3.45
C ALA A 60 1.21 17.23 -4.74
N ALA A 61 1.31 16.52 -5.87
CA ALA A 61 1.60 17.11 -7.17
C ALA A 61 0.58 18.19 -7.56
N GLY A 62 -0.73 17.94 -7.33
CA GLY A 62 -1.78 18.94 -7.58
C GLY A 62 -1.71 20.17 -6.67
N GLN A 63 -1.09 20.06 -5.50
CA GLN A 63 -0.95 21.13 -4.50
C GLN A 63 0.30 22.00 -4.69
N LEU A 64 1.22 21.63 -5.58
CA LEU A 64 2.43 22.42 -5.85
C LEU A 64 2.13 23.81 -6.43
N ALA A 65 1.01 23.96 -7.12
CA ALA A 65 0.58 25.23 -7.71
C ALA A 65 -0.47 25.98 -6.87
N ASP A 66 -0.73 25.55 -5.63
CA ASP A 66 -1.72 26.20 -4.76
C ASP A 66 -1.30 27.64 -4.42
N ASP A 67 -2.27 28.56 -4.32
CA ASP A 67 -2.02 29.96 -4.00
C ASP A 67 -1.42 30.14 -2.59
N LYS A 68 -1.76 29.23 -1.67
CA LYS A 68 -1.32 29.27 -0.28
C LYS A 68 0.07 28.66 -0.11
N LEU A 69 0.99 29.44 0.47
CA LEU A 69 2.37 29.01 0.69
C LEU A 69 2.45 27.75 1.56
N GLU A 70 1.64 27.68 2.62
CA GLU A 70 1.60 26.55 3.54
C GLU A 70 1.17 25.25 2.84
N VAL A 71 0.29 25.32 1.84
CA VAL A 71 -0.17 24.17 1.07
C VAL A 71 0.94 23.70 0.13
N ARG A 72 1.62 24.62 -0.56
CA ARG A 72 2.76 24.30 -1.42
C ARG A 72 3.91 23.67 -0.64
N LEU A 73 4.25 24.22 0.53
CA LEU A 73 5.31 23.67 1.38
C LEU A 73 4.97 22.26 1.87
N ALA A 74 3.73 22.03 2.31
CA ALA A 74 3.27 20.71 2.69
C ALA A 74 3.41 19.71 1.53
N ALA A 75 3.03 20.11 0.30
CA ALA A 75 3.18 19.31 -0.89
C ALA A 75 4.66 18.95 -1.18
N ILE A 76 5.56 19.94 -1.12
CA ILE A 76 6.99 19.73 -1.35
C ILE A 76 7.57 18.74 -0.33
N TYR A 77 7.23 18.87 0.95
CA TYR A 77 7.71 17.95 1.97
C TYR A 77 7.16 16.54 1.79
N VAL A 78 5.87 16.39 1.51
CA VAL A 78 5.28 15.06 1.23
C VAL A 78 5.97 14.43 0.03
N LEU A 79 6.19 15.17 -1.05
CA LEU A 79 6.89 14.66 -2.23
C LEU A 79 8.32 14.24 -1.88
N ARG A 80 9.07 15.05 -1.12
CA ARG A 80 10.42 14.70 -0.66
C ARG A 80 10.43 13.39 0.13
N GLU A 81 9.51 13.21 1.08
CA GLU A 81 9.44 11.97 1.86
C GLU A 81 9.05 10.78 0.97
N ILE A 82 8.13 10.95 0.01
CA ILE A 82 7.80 9.90 -0.96
C ILE A 82 9.03 9.50 -1.78
N GLY A 83 9.79 10.48 -2.29
CA GLY A 83 10.99 10.21 -3.08
C GLY A 83 12.11 9.55 -2.29
N ARG A 84 12.16 9.77 -0.97
CA ARG A 84 13.09 9.12 -0.05
C ARG A 84 12.69 7.69 0.30
N ASP A 85 11.42 7.47 0.63
CA ASP A 85 10.94 6.21 1.19
C ASP A 85 10.49 5.18 0.12
N PHE A 86 10.23 5.65 -1.11
CA PHE A 86 9.75 4.83 -2.22
C PHE A 86 10.69 4.97 -3.43
N PRO A 87 11.74 4.13 -3.53
CA PRO A 87 12.75 4.22 -4.59
C PRO A 87 12.20 4.14 -6.01
N ASP A 88 11.07 3.46 -6.22
CA ASP A 88 10.37 3.35 -7.49
C ASP A 88 9.70 4.67 -7.93
N LEU A 89 9.45 5.59 -6.99
CA LEU A 89 8.88 6.92 -7.23
C LEU A 89 9.90 8.05 -7.10
N ALA A 90 11.12 7.76 -6.63
CA ALA A 90 12.17 8.75 -6.44
C ALA A 90 12.44 9.59 -7.69
N ASN A 91 12.66 8.95 -8.84
CA ASN A 91 12.94 9.66 -10.09
C ASN A 91 11.77 10.58 -10.51
N PRO A 92 10.52 10.07 -10.65
CA PRO A 92 9.35 10.90 -10.96
C PRO A 92 9.15 12.08 -10.00
N VAL A 93 9.35 11.87 -8.69
CA VAL A 93 9.23 12.92 -7.67
C VAL A 93 10.23 14.04 -7.93
N PHE A 94 11.51 13.70 -8.08
CA PHE A 94 12.54 14.72 -8.21
C PHE A 94 12.50 15.41 -9.59
N GLU A 95 12.11 14.71 -10.65
CA GLU A 95 11.86 15.32 -11.96
C GLU A 95 10.67 16.30 -11.89
N LEU A 96 9.59 15.96 -11.20
CA LEU A 96 8.46 16.87 -11.00
C LEU A 96 8.88 18.13 -10.25
N LEU A 97 9.65 17.98 -9.16
CA LEU A 97 10.16 19.11 -8.38
C LEU A 97 11.11 19.99 -9.21
N GLN A 98 12.00 19.39 -10.01
CA GLN A 98 12.88 20.12 -10.92
C GLN A 98 12.08 20.90 -11.97
N ASN A 99 11.12 20.26 -12.64
CA ASN A 99 10.27 20.92 -13.63
C ASN A 99 9.45 22.06 -13.02
N HIS A 100 8.95 21.88 -11.79
CA HIS A 100 8.23 22.93 -11.08
C HIS A 100 9.15 24.10 -10.72
N LEU A 101 10.38 23.82 -10.28
CA LEU A 101 11.38 24.85 -10.01
C LEU A 101 11.71 25.65 -11.26
N GLU A 102 11.98 24.99 -12.38
CA GLU A 102 12.30 25.64 -13.66
C GLU A 102 11.15 26.54 -14.13
N ALA A 103 9.90 26.06 -14.05
CA ALA A 103 8.72 26.84 -14.39
C ALA A 103 8.57 28.10 -13.51
N ARG A 104 8.91 28.01 -12.22
CA ARG A 104 8.80 29.12 -11.26
C ARG A 104 9.96 30.11 -11.39
N HIS A 105 11.15 29.61 -11.69
CA HIS A 105 12.36 30.40 -11.92
C HIS A 105 12.34 31.12 -13.28
N ALA A 106 11.45 30.77 -14.22
CA ALA A 106 11.33 31.45 -15.51
C ALA A 106 11.12 32.97 -15.37
N ALA A 107 10.55 33.45 -14.26
CA ALA A 107 10.38 34.87 -13.97
C ALA A 107 11.66 35.56 -13.43
N GLY A 108 12.64 34.80 -12.94
CA GLY A 108 13.85 35.29 -12.28
C GLY A 108 13.59 35.90 -10.90
N TYR A 109 14.48 35.64 -9.94
CA TYR A 109 14.43 36.25 -8.60
C TYR A 109 15.35 37.47 -8.46
N GLY A 110 16.15 37.78 -9.48
CA GLY A 110 17.14 38.87 -9.43
C GLY A 110 18.16 38.64 -8.31
N ASP A 111 18.43 39.70 -7.53
CA ASP A 111 19.28 39.66 -6.32
C ASP A 111 18.47 39.38 -5.04
N GLU A 112 17.16 39.12 -5.15
CA GLU A 112 16.31 38.80 -4.00
C GLU A 112 16.46 37.33 -3.58
N GLU A 113 16.31 37.07 -2.27
CA GLU A 113 16.33 35.72 -1.74
C GLU A 113 15.18 34.88 -2.37
N PRO A 114 15.45 33.66 -2.87
CA PRO A 114 14.41 32.84 -3.46
C PRO A 114 13.26 32.60 -2.48
N PRO A 115 12.01 32.54 -2.95
CA PRO A 115 10.85 32.21 -2.12
C PRO A 115 11.04 30.92 -1.28
N VAL A 116 10.37 30.83 -0.14
CA VAL A 116 10.56 29.74 0.84
C VAL A 116 10.30 28.36 0.23
N ASP A 117 9.28 28.25 -0.62
CA ASP A 117 8.92 27.04 -1.37
C ASP A 117 10.00 26.65 -2.39
N VAL A 118 10.61 27.63 -3.06
CA VAL A 118 11.74 27.40 -3.98
C VAL A 118 12.94 26.81 -3.24
N ARG A 119 13.29 27.38 -2.08
CA ARG A 119 14.38 26.84 -1.24
C ARG A 119 14.07 25.43 -0.76
N ALA A 120 12.84 25.15 -0.36
CA ALA A 120 12.42 23.80 0.04
C ALA A 120 12.54 22.78 -1.11
N ILE A 121 12.29 23.18 -2.35
CA ILE A 121 12.51 22.34 -3.53
C ILE A 121 14.01 22.09 -3.74
N LEU A 122 14.85 23.13 -3.65
CA LEU A 122 16.31 22.99 -3.76
C LEU A 122 16.86 22.04 -2.70
N ASP A 123 16.42 22.16 -1.45
CA ASP A 123 16.80 21.25 -0.36
C ASP A 123 16.42 19.79 -0.67
N ALA A 124 15.22 19.57 -1.22
CA ALA A 124 14.78 18.24 -1.62
C ALA A 124 15.64 17.66 -2.75
N LEU A 125 16.03 18.48 -3.74
CA LEU A 125 16.87 18.07 -4.86
C LEU A 125 18.32 17.79 -4.43
N LEU A 126 18.86 18.56 -3.49
CA LEU A 126 20.19 18.31 -2.92
C LEU A 126 20.25 16.98 -2.16
N LEU A 127 19.16 16.60 -1.50
CA LEU A 127 19.07 15.32 -0.82
C LEU A 127 19.17 14.13 -1.80
N LYS A 128 18.67 14.27 -3.03
CA LYS A 128 18.80 13.25 -4.10
C LYS A 128 20.26 13.02 -4.50
N THR A 129 21.07 14.08 -4.55
CA THR A 129 22.46 14.01 -5.03
C THR A 129 23.45 13.54 -3.96
N GLY A 130 23.00 13.30 -2.72
CA GLY A 130 23.84 12.81 -1.62
C GLY A 130 24.75 13.88 -0.99
N ALA A 131 24.49 15.16 -1.25
CA ALA A 131 25.25 16.29 -0.71
C ALA A 131 24.59 16.87 0.56
N GLY A 132 24.18 16.00 1.49
CA GLY A 132 23.61 16.36 2.79
C GLY A 132 24.60 16.18 3.94
#